data_AF-A0A660Z644-F1
#
_entry.id   AF-A0A660Z644-F1
#
_cell.length_a   1.000
_cell.length_b   1.000
_cell.length_c   1.000
_cell.angle_alpha   90.00
_cell.angle_beta   90.00
_cell.angle_gamma   90.00
#
_symmetry.space_group_name_H-M   'P 1'
#
loop_
_entity.id
_entity.type
_entity.pdbx_description
1 polymer ?
#
loop_
_entity_poly.entity_id
_entity_poly.type
_entity_poly.pdbx_seq_one_letter_code
_entity_poly.pdbx_strand_id
1 'polypeptide(L)'
;MDQVYCKPDTLTDVPFHYCPGCGHSVVHRVLMEVVQELDIQDETIGVAPVGCSVFAYHYLNVDMQEAAHGRASAVATGIKRDLPDRYVFSYQGDGDLAAIGTAETIHTVNRGENILMVFVNNGIYGMTGGQMAPTTLPGQVTTTSPYGREVESVGHPLKIADMLVQLPGAYYVTRQAVHTANAVRKLKKALIKSFNYQKEKKGTCFVEVVSNCPSGWKMTPVESIKYIESDMLPTYPLGDLKKPEVAK
;
A
#
# COMPACT_ATOMS: atom_id res chain seq x y z
N MET A 1 8.04 29.86 17.37
CA MET A 1 7.88 29.15 16.08
C MET A 1 6.79 28.14 16.28
N ASP A 2 5.73 28.21 15.49
CA ASP A 2 4.71 27.17 15.51
C ASP A 2 5.36 25.85 15.05
N GLN A 3 5.05 24.76 15.73
CA GLN A 3 5.57 23.45 15.39
C GLN A 3 5.06 23.03 14.01
N VAL A 4 5.93 23.11 12.99
CA VAL A 4 5.57 22.81 11.59
C VAL A 4 5.54 21.29 11.33
N TYR A 5 6.27 20.51 12.12
CA TYR A 5 6.31 19.05 12.05
C TYR A 5 6.70 18.46 13.41
N CYS A 6 6.06 17.36 13.78
CA CYS A 6 6.55 16.43 14.79
C CYS A 6 6.42 15.01 14.28
N LYS A 7 7.36 14.15 14.70
CA LYS A 7 7.22 12.71 14.56
C LYS A 7 5.99 12.29 15.40
N PRO A 8 5.04 11.53 14.83
CA PRO A 8 3.92 11.03 15.61
C PRO A 8 4.41 9.98 16.63
N ASP A 9 3.78 9.97 17.81
CA ASP A 9 4.08 9.03 18.91
C ASP A 9 3.66 7.58 18.57
N THR A 10 2.78 7.45 17.58
CA THR A 10 2.41 6.19 16.92
C THR A 10 3.52 5.62 16.02
N LEU A 11 4.67 6.29 15.89
CA LEU A 11 5.91 5.70 15.38
C LEU A 11 6.87 5.39 16.53
N THR A 12 7.36 4.15 16.55
CA THR A 12 8.42 3.71 17.47
C THR A 12 9.71 4.53 17.31
N ASP A 13 10.55 4.55 18.36
CA ASP A 13 11.83 5.25 18.33
C ASP A 13 12.99 4.42 17.78
N VAL A 14 12.81 3.89 16.56
CA VAL A 14 13.85 3.19 15.81
C VAL A 14 14.10 3.85 14.45
N PRO A 15 15.35 3.87 13.95
CA PRO A 15 15.63 4.29 12.59
C PRO A 15 14.96 3.38 11.56
N PHE A 16 14.50 3.94 10.45
CA PHE A 16 14.02 3.16 9.32
C PHE A 16 15.21 2.55 8.56
N HIS A 17 15.12 1.24 8.29
CA HIS A 17 16.11 0.49 7.51
C HIS A 17 15.81 0.48 6.01
N TYR A 18 14.95 1.39 5.53
CA TYR A 18 14.66 1.54 4.11
C TYR A 18 15.81 2.25 3.38
N CYS A 19 15.94 1.99 2.08
CA CYS A 19 16.91 2.69 1.24
C CYS A 19 16.65 4.21 1.27
N PRO A 20 17.70 5.05 1.18
CA PRO A 20 17.54 6.49 1.06
C PRO A 20 16.58 6.86 -0.07
N GLY A 21 15.60 7.73 0.24
CA GLY A 21 14.59 8.17 -0.71
C GLY A 21 13.42 7.20 -0.95
N CYS A 22 13.40 6.03 -0.33
CA CYS A 22 12.29 5.09 -0.47
C CYS A 22 10.98 5.62 0.16
N GLY A 23 9.89 5.58 -0.61
CA GLY A 23 8.59 6.09 -0.20
C GLY A 23 7.94 5.35 0.97
N HIS A 24 8.35 4.12 1.31
CA HIS A 24 7.80 3.38 2.47
C HIS A 24 7.86 4.21 3.76
N SER A 25 8.98 4.91 4.00
CA SER A 25 9.16 5.80 5.15
C SER A 25 8.07 6.86 5.27
N VAL A 26 7.68 7.46 4.13
CA VAL A 26 6.65 8.49 4.06
C VAL A 26 5.26 7.88 4.24
N VAL A 27 5.00 6.72 3.64
CA VAL A 27 3.71 6.03 3.81
C VAL A 27 3.49 5.64 5.27
N HIS A 28 4.50 5.08 5.95
CA HIS A 28 4.44 4.73 7.37
C HIS A 28 4.14 5.94 8.24
N ARG A 29 4.87 7.03 8.01
CA ARG A 29 4.64 8.29 8.72
C ARG A 29 3.21 8.77 8.56
N VAL A 30 2.71 8.83 7.33
CA VAL A 30 1.35 9.32 7.06
C VAL A 30 0.29 8.39 7.65
N LEU A 31 0.49 7.07 7.58
CA LEU A 31 -0.42 6.10 8.20
C LEU A 31 -0.51 6.29 9.72
N MET A 32 0.64 6.49 10.38
CA MET A 32 0.70 6.70 11.82
C MET A 32 0.23 8.08 12.27
N GLU A 33 0.48 9.13 11.49
CA GLU A 33 -0.16 10.44 11.69
C GLU A 33 -1.70 10.30 11.70
N VAL A 34 -2.28 9.49 10.80
CA VAL A 34 -3.73 9.25 10.77
C VAL A 34 -4.22 8.48 11.98
N VAL A 35 -3.50 7.42 12.39
CA VAL A 35 -3.83 6.65 13.60
C VAL A 35 -3.82 7.55 14.85
N GLN A 36 -2.84 8.46 14.95
CA GLN A 36 -2.74 9.41 16.07
C GLN A 36 -3.85 10.47 16.01
N GLU A 37 -4.12 11.05 14.84
CA GLU A 37 -5.15 12.08 14.68
C GLU A 37 -6.57 11.56 14.96
N LEU A 38 -6.81 10.28 14.69
CA LEU A 38 -8.09 9.63 14.97
C LEU A 38 -8.17 9.08 16.41
N ASP A 39 -7.07 9.10 17.16
CA ASP A 39 -6.96 8.55 18.52
C ASP A 39 -7.37 7.07 18.59
N ILE A 40 -6.83 6.26 17.65
CA ILE A 40 -7.19 4.83 17.49
C ILE A 40 -6.01 3.88 17.68
N GLN A 41 -4.92 4.33 18.30
CA GLN A 41 -3.68 3.55 18.45
C GLN A 41 -3.93 2.20 19.13
N ASP A 42 -4.56 2.21 20.32
CA ASP A 42 -4.84 1.02 21.13
C ASP A 42 -5.94 0.11 20.55
N GLU A 43 -6.54 0.51 19.44
CA GLU A 43 -7.58 -0.22 18.72
C GLU A 43 -7.14 -0.69 17.35
N THR A 44 -5.91 -0.38 16.95
CA THR A 44 -5.40 -0.66 15.59
C THR A 44 -4.50 -1.90 15.59
N ILE A 45 -4.75 -2.79 14.64
CA ILE A 45 -3.95 -3.98 14.38
C ILE A 45 -3.51 -3.97 12.91
N GLY A 46 -2.20 -4.01 12.67
CA GLY A 46 -1.64 -4.12 11.33
C GLY A 46 -1.19 -5.54 10.99
N VAL A 47 -1.22 -5.87 9.70
CA VAL A 47 -0.66 -7.12 9.16
C VAL A 47 0.39 -6.78 8.12
N ALA A 48 1.62 -7.23 8.36
CA ALA A 48 2.76 -6.99 7.48
C ALA A 48 3.30 -8.34 6.95
N PRO A 49 3.34 -8.56 5.64
CA PRO A 49 3.90 -9.77 5.06
C PRO A 49 5.34 -9.58 4.59
N VAL A 50 5.97 -10.71 4.26
CA VAL A 50 7.32 -10.79 3.67
C VAL A 50 7.48 -9.86 2.47
N GLY A 51 8.58 -9.10 2.47
CA GLY A 51 8.90 -8.04 1.50
C GLY A 51 9.41 -6.79 2.22
N CYS A 52 9.77 -5.72 1.50
CA CYS A 52 10.13 -4.45 2.15
C CYS A 52 9.02 -3.96 3.11
N SER A 53 7.77 -4.31 2.79
CA SER A 53 6.60 -4.12 3.64
C SER A 53 6.73 -4.70 5.04
N VAL A 54 7.44 -5.82 5.21
CA VAL A 54 7.50 -6.58 6.46
C VAL A 54 8.00 -5.72 7.62
N PHE A 55 8.97 -4.84 7.35
CA PHE A 55 9.59 -4.01 8.38
C PHE A 55 8.62 -3.03 9.05
N ALA A 56 7.42 -2.83 8.51
CA ALA A 56 6.38 -2.02 9.15
C ALA A 56 6.18 -2.40 10.63
N TYR A 57 6.23 -3.68 10.99
CA TYR A 57 6.01 -4.10 12.38
C TYR A 57 7.09 -3.63 13.37
N HIS A 58 8.28 -3.24 12.88
CA HIS A 58 9.30 -2.63 13.74
C HIS A 58 9.05 -1.14 13.99
N TYR A 59 8.22 -0.52 13.17
CA TYR A 59 8.14 0.94 13.05
C TYR A 59 6.83 1.52 13.57
N LEU A 60 5.72 0.82 13.34
CA LEU A 60 4.38 1.26 13.69
C LEU A 60 4.08 0.84 15.13
N ASN A 61 3.79 1.81 16.00
CA ASN A 61 3.53 1.58 17.43
C ASN A 61 2.06 1.19 17.65
N VAL A 62 1.66 0.09 17.03
CA VAL A 62 0.35 -0.56 17.14
C VAL A 62 0.58 -2.07 17.21
N ASP A 63 -0.43 -2.87 17.50
CA ASP A 63 -0.29 -4.32 17.41
C ASP A 63 -0.04 -4.73 15.95
N MET A 64 0.97 -5.58 15.73
CA MET A 64 1.40 -5.98 14.39
C MET A 64 1.58 -7.48 14.29
N GLN A 65 0.95 -8.10 13.30
CA GLN A 65 1.09 -9.52 12.99
C GLN A 65 1.89 -9.70 11.69
N GLU A 66 2.93 -10.53 11.74
CA GLU A 66 3.62 -10.97 10.52
C GLU A 66 2.79 -12.05 9.83
N ALA A 67 2.65 -11.95 8.50
CA ALA A 67 2.02 -12.95 7.67
C ALA A 67 3.04 -13.58 6.70
N ALA A 68 2.81 -14.86 6.38
CA ALA A 68 3.53 -15.49 5.27
C ALA A 68 3.27 -14.73 3.95
N HIS A 69 4.22 -14.82 3.01
CA HIS A 69 4.12 -14.12 1.73
C HIS A 69 2.82 -14.47 0.99
N GLY A 70 2.08 -13.43 0.59
CA GLY A 70 0.77 -13.47 -0.06
C GLY A 70 -0.41 -13.69 0.87
N ARG A 71 -0.20 -13.77 2.20
CA ARG A 71 -1.25 -14.15 3.16
C ARG A 71 -1.73 -13.01 4.05
N ALA A 72 -1.21 -11.79 3.88
CA ALA A 72 -1.60 -10.66 4.75
C ALA A 72 -3.11 -10.37 4.74
N SER A 73 -3.76 -10.40 3.57
CA SER A 73 -5.21 -10.18 3.47
C SER A 73 -6.04 -11.30 4.12
N ALA A 74 -5.58 -12.55 4.03
CA ALA A 74 -6.20 -13.70 4.69
C ALA A 74 -6.04 -13.63 6.22
N VAL A 75 -4.84 -13.28 6.71
CA VAL A 75 -4.59 -13.08 8.14
C VAL A 75 -5.41 -11.89 8.67
N ALA A 76 -5.44 -10.77 7.96
CA ALA A 76 -6.25 -9.60 8.30
C ALA A 76 -7.75 -9.93 8.35
N THR A 77 -8.22 -10.79 7.43
CA THR A 77 -9.60 -11.31 7.46
C THR A 77 -9.87 -12.07 8.77
N GLY A 78 -8.97 -12.97 9.17
CA GLY A 78 -9.10 -13.72 10.42
C GLY A 78 -9.16 -12.80 11.64
N ILE A 79 -8.21 -11.86 11.76
CA ILE A 79 -8.16 -10.88 12.85
C ILE A 79 -9.45 -10.07 12.90
N LYS A 80 -9.92 -9.55 11.75
CA LYS A 80 -11.12 -8.70 11.73
C LYS A 80 -12.40 -9.45 12.08
N ARG A 81 -12.47 -10.74 11.77
CA ARG A 81 -13.63 -11.57 12.13
C ARG A 81 -13.64 -11.97 13.59
N ASP A 82 -12.46 -12.19 14.18
CA ASP A 82 -12.31 -12.50 15.61
C ASP A 82 -12.48 -11.25 16.50
N LEU A 83 -11.97 -10.11 16.02
CA LEU A 83 -11.97 -8.82 16.71
C LEU A 83 -12.72 -7.76 15.87
N PRO A 84 -14.06 -7.84 15.75
CA PRO A 84 -14.86 -7.03 14.83
C PRO A 84 -14.78 -5.51 15.10
N ASP A 85 -14.53 -5.12 16.34
CA ASP A 85 -14.49 -3.72 16.77
C ASP A 85 -13.10 -3.07 16.61
N ARG A 86 -12.04 -3.84 16.30
CA ARG A 86 -10.69 -3.31 16.08
C ARG A 86 -10.49 -2.76 14.68
N TYR A 87 -9.68 -1.72 14.51
CA TYR A 87 -9.24 -1.28 13.18
C TYR A 87 -8.17 -2.23 12.67
N VAL A 88 -8.40 -2.84 11.52
CA VAL A 88 -7.46 -3.79 10.90
C VAL A 88 -7.00 -3.24 9.56
N PHE A 89 -5.68 -3.21 9.37
CA PHE A 89 -5.09 -2.93 8.07
C PHE A 89 -4.05 -3.97 7.65
N SER A 90 -3.91 -4.18 6.35
CA SER A 90 -2.77 -4.89 5.76
C SER A 90 -1.87 -3.92 5.01
N TYR A 91 -0.56 -4.15 5.07
CA TYR A 91 0.45 -3.33 4.39
C TYR A 91 1.28 -4.21 3.45
N GLN A 92 0.98 -4.20 2.16
CA GLN A 92 1.49 -5.20 1.21
C GLN A 92 2.25 -4.54 0.05
N GLY A 93 3.27 -5.22 -0.47
CA GLY A 93 3.96 -4.84 -1.72
C GLY A 93 3.46 -5.59 -2.95
N ASP A 94 4.05 -5.31 -4.12
CA ASP A 94 3.62 -5.86 -5.42
C ASP A 94 3.62 -7.38 -5.49
N GLY A 95 4.76 -8.00 -5.19
CA GLY A 95 4.88 -9.46 -5.22
C GLY A 95 3.94 -10.16 -4.26
N ASP A 96 3.75 -9.55 -3.08
CA ASP A 96 2.89 -10.10 -2.04
C ASP A 96 1.42 -10.08 -2.48
N LEU A 97 0.94 -8.90 -2.87
CA LEU A 97 -0.48 -8.66 -3.12
C LEU A 97 -0.92 -9.08 -4.53
N ALA A 98 -0.11 -8.74 -5.54
CA ALA A 98 -0.45 -8.86 -6.96
C ALA A 98 0.14 -10.11 -7.63
N ALA A 99 1.00 -10.88 -6.95
CA ALA A 99 1.50 -12.16 -7.44
C ALA A 99 0.94 -13.33 -6.63
N ILE A 100 1.65 -13.75 -5.57
CA ILE A 100 1.32 -14.95 -4.82
C ILE A 100 0.05 -14.79 -3.97
N GLY A 101 -0.27 -13.56 -3.55
CA GLY A 101 -1.48 -13.22 -2.80
C GLY A 101 -2.67 -12.76 -3.65
N THR A 102 -2.62 -12.87 -4.98
CA THR A 102 -3.69 -12.37 -5.86
C THR A 102 -5.06 -12.97 -5.52
N ALA A 103 -5.12 -14.29 -5.34
CA ALA A 103 -6.36 -14.96 -5.00
C ALA A 103 -6.90 -14.48 -3.64
N GLU A 104 -6.04 -14.38 -2.62
CA GLU A 104 -6.43 -13.93 -1.28
C GLU A 104 -6.96 -12.49 -1.32
N THR A 105 -6.27 -11.61 -2.05
CA THR A 105 -6.67 -10.22 -2.25
C THR A 105 -8.05 -10.12 -2.90
N ILE A 106 -8.24 -10.78 -4.04
CA ILE A 106 -9.52 -10.76 -4.77
C ILE A 106 -10.64 -11.31 -3.91
N HIS A 107 -10.43 -12.46 -3.25
CA HIS A 107 -11.48 -13.07 -2.44
C HIS A 107 -11.80 -12.26 -1.17
N THR A 108 -10.81 -11.62 -0.56
CA THR A 108 -11.00 -10.72 0.59
C THR A 108 -11.88 -9.53 0.21
N VAL A 109 -11.55 -8.88 -0.90
CA VAL A 109 -12.32 -7.74 -1.41
C VAL A 109 -13.70 -8.18 -1.89
N ASN A 110 -13.82 -9.34 -2.54
CA ASN A 110 -15.10 -9.85 -3.03
C ASN A 110 -16.07 -10.18 -1.88
N ARG A 111 -15.56 -10.69 -0.75
CA ARG A 111 -16.36 -10.90 0.47
C ARG A 111 -16.75 -9.59 1.17
N GLY A 112 -16.11 -8.48 0.83
CA GLY A 112 -16.30 -7.20 1.48
C GLY A 112 -15.83 -7.21 2.92
N GLU A 113 -14.72 -7.91 3.22
CA GLU A 113 -14.14 -7.91 4.56
C GLU A 113 -13.88 -6.47 5.01
N ASN A 114 -14.30 -6.13 6.23
CA ASN A 114 -14.26 -4.76 6.73
C ASN A 114 -12.84 -4.34 7.15
N ILE A 115 -11.89 -4.35 6.23
CA ILE A 115 -10.48 -4.04 6.47
C ILE A 115 -9.98 -2.93 5.54
N LEU A 116 -8.88 -2.30 5.92
CA LEU A 116 -8.10 -1.43 5.02
C LEU A 116 -6.93 -2.23 4.41
N MET A 117 -6.84 -2.28 3.09
CA MET A 117 -5.69 -2.80 2.37
C MET A 117 -4.84 -1.65 1.84
N VAL A 118 -3.61 -1.50 2.35
CA VAL A 118 -2.62 -0.53 1.85
C VAL A 118 -1.65 -1.28 0.94
N PHE A 119 -1.75 -1.02 -0.36
CA PHE A 119 -0.92 -1.63 -1.37
C PHE A 119 0.17 -0.66 -1.83
N VAL A 120 1.43 -0.92 -1.51
CA VAL A 120 2.56 -0.15 -2.02
C VAL A 120 3.00 -0.70 -3.37
N ASN A 121 2.64 0.00 -4.43
CA ASN A 121 2.98 -0.34 -5.80
C ASN A 121 4.28 0.38 -6.21
N ASN A 122 5.40 -0.32 -6.16
CA ASN A 122 6.70 0.14 -6.63
C ASN A 122 7.17 -0.62 -7.89
N GLY A 123 6.28 -1.41 -8.49
CA GLY A 123 6.51 -2.10 -9.76
C GLY A 123 7.62 -3.14 -9.70
N ILE A 124 8.08 -3.61 -8.53
CA ILE A 124 9.25 -4.48 -8.43
C ILE A 124 9.29 -5.30 -7.13
N TYR A 125 9.93 -6.47 -7.16
CA TYR A 125 10.27 -7.18 -5.91
C TYR A 125 11.52 -6.57 -5.27
N GLY A 126 11.34 -5.51 -4.48
CA GLY A 126 12.45 -4.74 -3.91
C GLY A 126 13.39 -5.57 -3.00
N MET A 127 12.83 -6.24 -1.98
CA MET A 127 13.62 -6.93 -0.93
C MET A 127 14.49 -8.06 -1.48
N THR A 128 14.02 -8.76 -2.50
CA THR A 128 14.71 -9.93 -3.07
C THR A 128 15.75 -9.55 -4.12
N GLY A 129 15.96 -8.26 -4.39
CA GLY A 129 16.99 -7.79 -5.31
C GLY A 129 16.47 -7.17 -6.61
N GLY A 130 15.19 -6.83 -6.70
CA GLY A 130 14.63 -6.09 -7.83
C GLY A 130 14.23 -6.98 -9.00
N GLN A 131 13.46 -8.04 -8.75
CA GLN A 131 12.88 -8.91 -9.79
C GLN A 131 11.59 -8.32 -10.36
N MET A 132 11.21 -8.79 -11.55
CA MET A 132 9.96 -8.42 -12.22
C MET A 132 8.74 -8.77 -11.38
N ALA A 133 7.92 -7.77 -11.08
CA ALA A 133 6.62 -7.88 -10.45
C ALA A 133 5.47 -7.93 -11.47
N PRO A 134 4.27 -8.39 -11.07
CA PRO A 134 3.08 -8.31 -11.92
C PRO A 134 2.72 -6.89 -12.33
N THR A 135 3.17 -5.88 -11.58
CA THR A 135 2.98 -4.45 -11.83
C THR A 135 4.18 -3.77 -12.51
N THR A 136 5.25 -4.49 -12.82
CA THR A 136 6.40 -3.95 -13.58
C THR A 136 5.96 -3.46 -14.94
N LEU A 137 6.40 -2.27 -15.33
CA LEU A 137 6.00 -1.59 -16.58
C LEU A 137 6.57 -2.29 -17.83
N PRO A 138 5.93 -2.14 -19.01
CA PRO A 138 6.52 -2.59 -20.28
C PRO A 138 7.89 -1.96 -20.49
N GLY A 139 8.87 -2.77 -20.93
CA GLY A 139 10.24 -2.32 -21.14
C GLY A 139 11.07 -2.04 -19.87
N GLN A 140 10.46 -2.05 -18.67
CA GLN A 140 11.22 -1.83 -17.44
C GLN A 140 12.20 -2.97 -17.18
N VAL A 141 13.48 -2.64 -17.07
CA VAL A 141 14.56 -3.58 -16.80
C VAL A 141 14.53 -3.98 -15.33
N THR A 142 14.59 -5.28 -15.07
CA THR A 142 14.70 -5.86 -13.73
C THR A 142 15.78 -6.94 -13.72
N THR A 143 16.13 -7.47 -12.55
CA THR A 143 17.16 -8.53 -12.46
C THR A 143 16.79 -9.82 -13.18
N THR A 144 15.50 -10.11 -13.31
CA THR A 144 14.98 -11.30 -14.02
C THR A 144 14.44 -10.99 -15.41
N SER A 145 14.38 -9.71 -15.79
CA SER A 145 14.03 -9.25 -17.14
C SER A 145 15.08 -8.23 -17.62
N PRO A 146 16.32 -8.68 -17.91
CA PRO A 146 17.45 -7.79 -18.17
C PRO A 146 17.29 -6.96 -19.46
N TYR A 147 16.43 -7.40 -20.38
CA TYR A 147 16.09 -6.70 -21.62
C TYR A 147 14.79 -5.89 -21.52
N GLY A 148 14.22 -5.77 -20.31
CA GLY A 148 12.93 -5.15 -20.07
C GLY A 148 11.78 -6.17 -20.03
N ARG A 149 10.62 -5.74 -19.51
CA ARG A 149 9.39 -6.55 -19.60
C ARG A 149 8.87 -6.57 -21.04
N GLU A 150 8.88 -7.76 -21.63
CA GLU A 150 8.29 -8.00 -22.96
C GLU A 150 6.82 -8.44 -22.82
N VAL A 151 5.89 -7.56 -23.19
CA VAL A 151 4.46 -7.81 -22.98
C VAL A 151 3.92 -9.01 -23.76
N GLU A 152 4.51 -9.31 -24.92
CA GLU A 152 4.11 -10.45 -25.75
C GLU A 152 4.45 -11.80 -25.11
N SER A 153 5.48 -11.87 -24.27
CA SER A 153 5.92 -13.12 -23.65
C SER A 153 5.38 -13.30 -22.22
N VAL A 154 5.30 -12.23 -21.43
CA VAL A 154 4.92 -12.28 -20.01
C VAL A 154 3.67 -11.48 -19.66
N GLY A 155 2.97 -10.95 -20.67
CA GLY A 155 1.73 -10.20 -20.52
C GLY A 155 1.92 -8.75 -20.05
N HIS A 156 0.81 -8.02 -19.99
CA HIS A 156 0.77 -6.63 -19.53
C HIS A 156 0.83 -6.50 -18.00
N PRO A 157 1.26 -5.34 -17.46
CA PRO A 157 1.21 -5.10 -16.03
C PRO A 157 -0.21 -5.17 -15.49
N LEU A 158 -0.41 -5.82 -14.34
CA LEU A 158 -1.69 -5.86 -13.66
C LEU A 158 -2.01 -4.49 -13.06
N LYS A 159 -3.25 -4.05 -13.27
CA LYS A 159 -3.83 -2.85 -12.64
C LYS A 159 -4.79 -3.29 -11.55
N ILE A 160 -4.24 -3.68 -10.39
CA ILE A 160 -5.03 -4.33 -9.33
C ILE A 160 -6.20 -3.46 -8.87
N ALA A 161 -5.99 -2.18 -8.59
CA ALA A 161 -7.11 -1.33 -8.14
C ALA A 161 -8.23 -1.19 -9.20
N ASP A 162 -7.89 -1.16 -10.50
CA ASP A 162 -8.85 -1.15 -11.62
C ASP A 162 -9.64 -2.46 -11.73
N MET A 163 -9.03 -3.60 -11.35
CA MET A 163 -9.74 -4.87 -11.25
C MET A 163 -10.67 -4.89 -10.02
N LEU A 164 -10.19 -4.40 -8.88
CA LEU A 164 -10.93 -4.43 -7.61
C LEU A 164 -12.17 -3.51 -7.60
N VAL A 165 -12.19 -2.42 -8.37
CA VAL A 165 -13.39 -1.56 -8.47
C VAL A 165 -14.61 -2.33 -9.00
N GLN A 166 -14.40 -3.37 -9.80
CA GLN A 166 -15.47 -4.20 -10.35
C GLN A 166 -16.10 -5.13 -9.31
N LEU A 167 -15.46 -5.33 -8.15
CA LEU A 167 -15.95 -6.23 -7.12
C LEU A 167 -17.00 -5.51 -6.24
N PRO A 168 -18.19 -6.11 -6.02
CA PRO A 168 -19.24 -5.51 -5.18
C PRO A 168 -18.79 -5.25 -3.73
N GLY A 169 -17.94 -6.11 -3.17
CA GLY A 169 -17.45 -5.96 -1.80
C GLY A 169 -16.40 -4.86 -1.60
N ALA A 170 -15.85 -4.28 -2.68
CA ALA A 170 -15.01 -3.09 -2.60
C ALA A 170 -15.88 -1.86 -2.31
N TYR A 171 -15.69 -1.20 -1.17
CA TYR A 171 -16.45 0.00 -0.81
C TYR A 171 -15.78 1.28 -1.29
N TYR A 172 -14.48 1.39 -1.04
CA TYR A 172 -13.66 2.53 -1.44
C TYR A 172 -12.36 2.02 -2.06
N VAL A 173 -12.06 2.48 -3.28
CA VAL A 173 -10.84 2.11 -4.00
C VAL A 173 -10.19 3.39 -4.51
N THR A 174 -8.95 3.63 -4.11
CA THR A 174 -8.24 4.85 -4.47
C THR A 174 -6.77 4.56 -4.75
N ARG A 175 -6.20 5.34 -5.66
CA ARG A 175 -4.79 5.32 -6.01
C ARG A 175 -4.17 6.67 -5.70
N GLN A 176 -3.18 6.65 -4.82
CA GLN A 176 -2.45 7.81 -4.29
C GLN A 176 -0.95 7.61 -4.49
N ALA A 177 -0.15 8.59 -4.07
CA ALA A 177 1.31 8.53 -4.11
C ALA A 177 1.91 9.37 -2.99
N VAL A 178 3.24 9.34 -2.86
CA VAL A 178 3.98 10.09 -1.83
C VAL A 178 5.16 10.92 -2.36
N HIS A 179 5.33 10.98 -3.69
CA HIS A 179 6.47 11.65 -4.34
C HIS A 179 6.46 13.19 -4.20
N THR A 180 5.33 13.80 -3.84
CA THR A 180 5.21 15.24 -3.56
C THR A 180 4.44 15.51 -2.26
N ALA A 181 4.64 16.68 -1.66
CA ALA A 181 3.88 17.11 -0.48
C ALA A 181 2.36 17.14 -0.73
N ASN A 182 1.93 17.47 -1.96
CA ASN A 182 0.52 17.42 -2.31
C ASN A 182 -0.03 15.99 -2.36
N ALA A 183 0.74 15.05 -2.91
CA ALA A 183 0.37 13.64 -2.94
C ALA A 183 0.28 13.07 -1.51
N VAL A 184 1.22 13.42 -0.63
CA VAL A 184 1.18 13.09 0.81
C VAL A 184 -0.12 13.55 1.48
N ARG A 185 -0.54 14.80 1.24
CA ARG A 185 -1.80 15.32 1.79
C ARG A 185 -3.03 14.57 1.26
N LYS A 186 -3.02 14.15 -0.01
CA LYS A 186 -4.10 13.36 -0.59
C LYS A 186 -4.16 11.93 -0.03
N LEU A 187 -3.00 11.28 0.13
CA LEU A 187 -2.90 9.98 0.79
C LEU A 187 -3.46 10.04 2.22
N LYS A 188 -3.08 11.05 2.99
CA LYS A 188 -3.60 11.25 4.36
C LYS A 188 -5.13 11.29 4.39
N LYS A 189 -5.74 12.08 3.50
CA LYS A 189 -7.21 12.16 3.37
C LYS A 189 -7.84 10.82 2.99
N ALA A 190 -7.22 10.05 2.10
CA ALA A 190 -7.69 8.73 1.72
C ALA A 190 -7.65 7.73 2.88
N LEU A 191 -6.59 7.75 3.69
CA LEU A 191 -6.44 6.89 4.86
C LEU A 191 -7.44 7.25 5.96
N ILE A 192 -7.66 8.54 6.26
CA ILE A 192 -8.69 9.00 7.20
C ILE A 192 -10.07 8.47 6.78
N LYS A 193 -10.44 8.66 5.51
CA LYS A 193 -11.71 8.11 4.97
C LYS A 193 -11.81 6.61 5.17
N SER A 194 -10.73 5.88 4.88
CA SER A 194 -10.71 4.41 4.94
C SER A 194 -10.92 3.89 6.37
N PHE A 195 -10.27 4.49 7.37
CA PHE A 195 -10.51 4.13 8.78
C PHE A 195 -11.93 4.48 9.23
N ASN A 196 -12.47 5.64 8.82
CA ASN A 196 -13.85 6.00 9.12
C ASN A 196 -14.86 5.03 8.49
N TYR A 197 -14.68 4.66 7.22
CA TYR A 197 -15.53 3.66 6.56
C TYR A 197 -15.43 2.28 7.22
N GLN A 198 -14.25 1.94 7.75
CA GLN A 198 -14.08 0.72 8.52
C GLN A 198 -14.86 0.76 9.85
N LYS A 199 -14.83 1.89 10.56
CA LYS A 199 -15.63 2.13 11.78
C LYS A 199 -17.12 1.97 11.50
N GLU A 200 -17.57 2.49 10.37
CA GLU A 200 -18.95 2.40 9.89
C GLU A 200 -19.34 1.04 9.27
N LYS A 201 -18.42 0.06 9.29
CA LYS A 201 -18.63 -1.31 8.81
C LYS A 201 -19.05 -1.37 7.33
N LYS A 202 -18.45 -0.53 6.49
CA LYS A 202 -18.86 -0.38 5.08
C LYS A 202 -18.28 -1.41 4.11
N GLY A 203 -17.32 -2.22 4.55
CA GLY A 203 -16.65 -3.22 3.72
C GLY A 203 -15.22 -2.80 3.36
N THR A 204 -14.65 -3.43 2.34
CA THR A 204 -13.20 -3.30 2.08
C THR A 204 -12.84 -1.93 1.52
N CYS A 205 -11.86 -1.28 2.15
CA CYS A 205 -11.19 -0.10 1.61
C CYS A 205 -9.83 -0.52 1.04
N PHE A 206 -9.54 -0.13 -0.21
CA PHE A 206 -8.28 -0.41 -0.89
C PHE A 206 -7.58 0.88 -1.28
N VAL A 207 -6.37 1.08 -0.76
CA VAL A 207 -5.54 2.25 -1.02
C VAL A 207 -4.26 1.77 -1.71
N GLU A 208 -4.20 1.94 -3.03
CA GLU A 208 -2.96 1.78 -3.79
C GLU A 208 -2.09 3.03 -3.60
N VAL A 209 -0.83 2.85 -3.27
CA VAL A 209 0.17 3.90 -3.17
C VAL A 209 1.26 3.65 -4.20
N VAL A 210 1.22 4.38 -5.31
CA VAL A 210 2.28 4.39 -6.31
C VAL A 210 3.51 5.03 -5.67
N SER A 211 4.59 4.26 -5.61
CA SER A 211 5.79 4.59 -4.84
C SER A 211 7.06 4.22 -5.60
N ASN A 212 8.20 4.70 -5.11
CA ASN A 212 9.50 4.44 -5.73
C ASN A 212 10.26 3.31 -5.05
N CYS A 213 11.13 2.67 -5.83
CA CYS A 213 12.15 1.76 -5.34
C CYS A 213 13.53 2.18 -5.90
N PRO A 214 14.22 3.18 -5.32
CA PRO A 214 15.49 3.68 -5.87
C PRO A 214 16.52 2.56 -6.08
N SER A 215 16.70 1.70 -5.07
CA SER A 215 17.64 0.58 -5.15
C SER A 215 17.23 -0.47 -6.20
N GLY A 216 15.97 -0.89 -6.22
CA GLY A 216 15.48 -1.89 -7.17
C GLY A 216 15.49 -1.39 -8.63
N TRP A 217 15.20 -0.11 -8.83
CA TRP A 217 15.23 0.54 -10.15
C TRP A 217 16.64 0.97 -10.57
N LYS A 218 17.64 0.84 -9.69
CA LYS A 218 19.01 1.31 -9.90
C LYS A 218 19.07 2.80 -10.27
N MET A 219 18.25 3.60 -9.59
CA MET A 219 18.13 5.04 -9.78
C MET A 219 18.52 5.78 -8.51
N THR A 220 19.04 7.00 -8.64
CA THR A 220 19.14 7.90 -7.49
C THR A 220 17.75 8.23 -6.95
N PRO A 221 17.63 8.68 -5.68
CA PRO A 221 16.35 9.13 -5.13
C PRO A 221 15.62 10.17 -6.01
N VAL A 222 16.35 11.14 -6.56
CA VAL A 222 15.78 12.20 -7.39
C VAL A 222 15.28 11.65 -8.73
N GLU A 223 16.06 10.79 -9.39
CA GLU A 223 15.64 10.14 -10.64
C GLU A 223 14.41 9.26 -10.43
N SER A 224 14.35 8.52 -9.32
CA SER A 224 13.21 7.66 -9.01
C SER A 224 11.91 8.45 -8.81
N ILE A 225 11.98 9.67 -8.28
CA ILE A 225 10.81 10.56 -8.18
C ILE A 225 10.35 11.01 -9.57
N LYS A 226 11.29 11.39 -10.44
CA LYS A 226 10.98 11.75 -11.83
C LYS A 226 10.36 10.56 -12.58
N TYR A 227 10.88 9.36 -12.39
CA TYR A 227 10.35 8.13 -12.98
C TYR A 227 8.92 7.82 -12.53
N ILE A 228 8.56 8.16 -11.28
CA ILE A 228 7.15 8.08 -10.87
C ILE A 228 6.29 8.94 -11.81
N GLU A 229 6.66 10.20 -12.00
CA GLU A 229 5.88 11.16 -12.79
C GLU A 229 5.83 10.79 -14.28
N SER A 230 6.96 10.38 -14.86
CA SER A 230 7.08 10.12 -16.30
C SER A 230 6.59 8.75 -16.75
N ASP A 231 6.65 7.72 -15.89
CA ASP A 231 6.45 6.33 -16.30
C ASP A 231 5.38 5.62 -15.45
N MET A 232 5.47 5.70 -14.12
CA MET A 232 4.53 5.01 -13.23
C MET A 232 3.13 5.64 -13.28
N LEU A 233 3.01 6.96 -13.15
CA LEU A 233 1.70 7.64 -13.11
C LEU A 233 0.91 7.54 -14.42
N PRO A 234 1.52 7.59 -15.62
CA PRO A 234 0.79 7.30 -16.86
C PRO A 234 0.20 5.89 -16.90
N THR A 235 0.88 4.90 -16.33
CA THR A 235 0.37 3.52 -16.25
C THR A 235 -0.67 3.35 -15.14
N TYR A 236 -0.43 4.01 -14.00
CA TYR A 236 -1.18 3.93 -12.75
C TYR A 236 -1.70 5.33 -12.36
N PRO A 237 -2.73 5.86 -13.05
CA PRO A 237 -3.20 7.22 -12.85
C PRO A 237 -3.84 7.40 -11.47
N LEU A 238 -3.44 8.45 -10.76
CA LEU A 238 -3.92 8.77 -9.42
C LEU A 238 -5.39 9.18 -9.43
N GLY A 239 -6.11 8.84 -8.36
CA GLY A 239 -7.49 9.24 -8.18
C GLY A 239 -8.28 8.26 -7.32
N ASP A 240 -9.47 8.69 -6.92
CA ASP A 240 -10.47 7.81 -6.34
C ASP A 240 -11.15 7.04 -7.49
N LEU A 241 -10.89 5.74 -7.60
CA LEU A 241 -11.39 4.87 -8.67
C LEU A 241 -12.80 4.33 -8.37
N LYS A 242 -13.09 4.09 -7.09
CA LYS A 242 -14.42 3.76 -6.58
C LYS A 242 -14.71 4.62 -5.37
N LYS A 243 -15.84 5.33 -5.39
CA LYS A 243 -16.34 6.10 -4.24
C LYS A 243 -17.67 5.52 -3.79
N PRO A 244 -18.00 5.62 -2.50
CA PRO A 244 -19.35 5.39 -2.05
C PRO A 244 -20.32 6.30 -2.80
N GLU A 245 -21.48 5.78 -3.19
CA GLU A 245 -22.56 6.64 -3.64
C GLU A 245 -22.93 7.56 -2.46
N VAL A 246 -22.81 8.87 -2.68
CA VAL A 246 -23.28 9.85 -1.70
C VAL A 246 -24.80 9.68 -1.66
N ALA A 247 -25.34 9.23 -0.53
CA ALA A 247 -26.77 9.21 -0.31
C ALA A 247 -27.28 10.64 -0.57
N LYS A 248 -28.12 10.81 -1.59
CA LYS A 248 -28.81 12.05 -1.88
C LYS A 248 -29.83 12.36 -0.80
#